data_AF-U3CK73-F1
#
_entry.id   AF-U3CK73-F1
#
_cell.length_a   1.000
_cell.length_b   1.000
_cell.length_c   1.000
_cell.angle_alpha   90.00
_cell.angle_beta   90.00
_cell.angle_gamma   90.00
#
_symmetry.space_group_name_H-M   'P 1'
#
loop_
_entity.id
_entity.type
_entity.pdbx_description
1 polymer ?
#
loop_
_entity_poly.entity_id
_entity_poly.type
_entity_poly.pdbx_seq_one_letter_code
_entity_poly.pdbx_strand_id
1 'polypeptide(L)'
;MKKIILLPALATIALSGCTSPAVQAQNAFARDLAEITNVKQAADILGMPTGKRTLLGKDVYTWQSSRNSQAIKFGFNDFGNLRPESQIINVRCKVELITVENSLDVESRTYDGSVDGCQTYISLLNNFYYSNHPAEDPRKDLATYTDDDFDPDFDW
;
A
#
# COMPACT_ATOMS: atom_id res chain seq x y z
N MET A 1 -36.96 -23.74 -43.58
CA MET A 1 -36.78 -24.05 -42.14
C MET A 1 -35.96 -22.92 -41.52
N LYS A 2 -36.57 -22.06 -40.69
CA LYS A 2 -35.90 -20.90 -40.05
C LYS A 2 -35.35 -21.33 -38.70
N LYS A 3 -34.02 -21.23 -38.49
CA LYS A 3 -33.36 -21.49 -37.21
C LYS A 3 -33.32 -20.18 -36.41
N ILE A 4 -34.04 -20.14 -35.30
CA ILE A 4 -33.97 -19.08 -34.30
C ILE A 4 -32.75 -19.38 -33.43
N ILE A 5 -31.74 -18.51 -33.47
CA ILE A 5 -30.56 -18.59 -32.60
C ILE A 5 -30.91 -17.83 -31.32
N LEU A 6 -31.17 -18.57 -30.24
CA LEU A 6 -31.22 -18.03 -28.88
C LEU A 6 -29.79 -17.64 -28.46
N LEU A 7 -29.56 -16.36 -28.25
CA LEU A 7 -28.36 -15.85 -27.58
C LEU A 7 -28.52 -16.08 -26.06
N PRO A 8 -27.60 -16.80 -25.40
CA PRO A 8 -27.63 -16.90 -23.95
C PRO A 8 -27.21 -15.56 -23.35
N ALA A 9 -28.05 -15.03 -22.46
CA ALA A 9 -27.77 -13.87 -21.65
C ALA A 9 -26.50 -14.15 -20.82
N LEU A 10 -25.43 -13.42 -21.12
CA LEU A 10 -24.22 -13.38 -20.32
C LEU A 10 -24.57 -12.69 -18.99
N ALA A 11 -24.86 -13.48 -17.96
CA ALA A 11 -24.90 -13.00 -16.60
C ALA A 11 -23.46 -12.62 -16.19
N THR A 12 -23.11 -11.35 -16.35
CA THR A 12 -21.96 -10.74 -15.68
C THR A 12 -22.19 -10.79 -14.19
N ILE A 13 -21.72 -11.87 -13.55
CA ILE A 13 -21.53 -11.92 -12.11
C ILE A 13 -20.45 -10.87 -11.83
N ALA A 14 -20.88 -9.69 -11.38
CA ALA A 14 -20.00 -8.70 -10.80
C ALA A 14 -19.35 -9.35 -9.57
N LEU A 15 -18.13 -9.85 -9.74
CA LEU A 15 -17.24 -10.20 -8.64
C LEU A 15 -16.99 -8.90 -7.88
N SER A 16 -17.83 -8.62 -6.88
CA SER A 16 -17.51 -7.69 -5.80
C SER A 16 -16.31 -8.28 -5.05
N GLY A 17 -15.12 -8.08 -5.62
CA GLY A 17 -13.88 -8.50 -5.03
C GLY A 17 -13.69 -7.73 -3.74
N CYS A 18 -13.83 -8.43 -2.60
CA CYS A 18 -13.29 -7.95 -1.33
C CYS A 18 -11.79 -7.77 -1.53
N THR A 19 -11.34 -6.55 -1.85
CA THR A 19 -9.93 -6.21 -1.81
C THR A 19 -9.51 -6.36 -0.36
N SER A 20 -8.60 -7.30 -0.08
CA SER A 20 -8.13 -7.48 1.28
C SER A 20 -7.47 -6.17 1.77
N PRO A 21 -7.49 -5.88 3.08
CA PRO A 21 -6.84 -4.69 3.61
C PRO A 21 -5.38 -4.53 3.15
N ALA A 22 -4.67 -5.66 2.96
CA ALA A 22 -3.32 -5.67 2.42
C ALA A 22 -3.25 -5.16 0.97
N VAL A 23 -4.19 -5.55 0.10
CA VAL A 23 -4.26 -5.07 -1.28
C VAL A 23 -4.62 -3.58 -1.32
N GLN A 24 -5.53 -3.13 -0.46
CA GLN A 24 -5.87 -1.72 -0.35
C GLN A 24 -4.66 -0.88 0.08
N ALA A 25 -3.90 -1.35 1.07
CA ALA A 25 -2.69 -0.68 1.53
C ALA A 25 -1.60 -0.62 0.44
N GLN A 26 -1.44 -1.67 -0.36
CA GLN A 26 -0.50 -1.67 -1.50
C GLN A 26 -0.92 -0.71 -2.61
N ASN A 27 -2.22 -0.64 -2.92
CA ASN A 27 -2.74 0.30 -3.91
C ASN A 27 -2.57 1.75 -3.44
N ALA A 28 -2.86 2.03 -2.16
CA ALA A 28 -2.62 3.33 -1.55
C ALA A 28 -1.14 3.71 -1.62
N PHE A 29 -0.24 2.77 -1.28
CA PHE A 29 1.20 3.00 -1.37
C PHE A 29 1.66 3.35 -2.80
N ALA A 30 1.18 2.62 -3.80
CA ALA A 30 1.52 2.88 -5.19
C ALA A 30 1.02 4.26 -5.66
N ARG A 31 -0.20 4.64 -5.28
CA ARG A 31 -0.77 5.97 -5.54
C ARG A 31 0.05 7.07 -4.87
N ASP A 32 0.32 6.95 -3.57
CA ASP A 32 1.00 8.00 -2.81
C ASP A 32 2.47 8.15 -3.25
N LEU A 33 3.10 7.06 -3.70
CA LEU A 33 4.42 7.09 -4.32
C LEU A 33 4.41 7.82 -5.67
N ALA A 34 3.30 7.75 -6.42
CA ALA A 34 3.16 8.41 -7.72
C ALA A 34 3.21 9.95 -7.63
N GLU A 35 2.82 10.51 -6.48
CA GLU A 35 2.88 11.96 -6.20
C GLU A 35 4.32 12.50 -6.06
N ILE A 36 5.32 11.62 -5.94
CA ILE A 36 6.72 12.03 -5.95
C ILE A 36 7.13 12.37 -7.38
N THR A 37 7.46 13.63 -7.63
CA THR A 37 7.85 14.15 -8.94
C THR A 37 9.36 14.26 -9.12
N ASN A 38 10.12 14.41 -8.03
CA ASN A 38 11.57 14.55 -8.07
C ASN A 38 12.26 13.90 -6.86
N VAL A 39 13.54 13.58 -7.01
CA VAL A 39 14.32 12.86 -5.99
C VAL A 39 14.52 13.68 -4.71
N LYS A 40 14.59 15.01 -4.80
CA LYS A 40 14.71 15.86 -3.61
C LYS A 40 13.47 15.75 -2.73
N GLN A 41 12.28 15.82 -3.34
CA GLN A 41 11.01 15.61 -2.65
C GLN A 41 10.95 14.22 -2.01
N ALA A 42 11.43 13.19 -2.71
CA ALA A 42 11.52 11.85 -2.14
C ALA A 42 12.42 11.81 -0.91
N ALA A 43 13.56 12.49 -0.94
CA ALA A 43 14.47 12.56 0.19
C ALA A 43 13.88 13.33 1.38
N ASP A 44 13.10 14.38 1.12
CA ASP A 44 12.41 15.16 2.15
C ASP A 44 11.31 14.33 2.85
N ILE A 45 10.67 13.39 2.15
CA ILE A 45 9.59 12.54 2.70
C ILE A 45 10.12 11.24 3.30
N LEU A 46 10.98 10.52 2.57
CA LEU A 46 11.44 9.15 2.90
C LEU A 46 12.77 9.15 3.66
N GLY A 47 13.44 10.29 3.79
CA GLY A 47 14.81 10.41 4.26
C GLY A 47 15.84 10.19 3.15
N MET A 48 17.13 10.16 3.49
CA MET A 48 18.18 9.96 2.48
C MET A 48 18.13 8.55 1.86
N PRO A 49 18.38 8.41 0.55
CA PRO A 49 18.42 7.11 -0.10
C PRO A 49 19.58 6.27 0.44
N THR A 50 19.32 4.99 0.66
CA THR A 50 20.31 3.99 1.06
C THR A 50 21.33 3.67 -0.03
N GLY A 51 21.01 3.97 -1.29
CA GLY A 51 21.93 3.76 -2.41
C GLY A 51 21.57 4.59 -3.64
N LYS A 52 22.58 4.83 -4.48
CA LYS A 52 22.46 5.43 -5.81
C LYS A 52 23.25 4.57 -6.79
N ARG A 53 22.67 4.28 -7.95
CA ARG A 53 23.37 3.67 -9.09
C ARG A 53 22.93 4.33 -10.39
N THR A 54 23.77 4.29 -11.41
CA THR A 54 23.44 4.81 -12.74
C THR A 54 23.29 3.64 -13.71
N LEU A 55 22.17 3.59 -14.44
CA LEU A 55 21.86 2.58 -15.44
C LEU A 55 21.44 3.28 -16.73
N LEU A 56 22.21 3.09 -17.81
CA LEU A 56 21.88 3.65 -19.14
C LEU A 56 21.64 5.18 -19.10
N GLY A 57 22.50 5.92 -18.40
CA GLY A 57 22.38 7.39 -18.27
C GLY A 57 21.32 7.87 -17.26
N LYS A 58 20.55 6.96 -16.66
CA LYS A 58 19.53 7.27 -15.66
C LYS A 58 20.02 6.95 -14.27
N ASP A 59 19.72 7.82 -13.31
CA ASP A 59 20.04 7.55 -11.91
C ASP A 59 18.88 6.80 -11.25
N VAL A 60 19.24 5.77 -10.49
CA VAL A 60 18.33 4.97 -9.68
C VAL A 60 18.66 5.17 -8.22
N TYR A 61 17.74 5.82 -7.50
CA TYR A 61 17.82 6.08 -6.08
C TYR A 61 17.03 5.01 -5.33
N THR A 62 17.65 4.38 -4.34
CA THR A 62 17.08 3.25 -3.61
C THR A 62 16.91 3.59 -2.13
N TRP A 63 15.71 3.38 -1.60
CA TRP A 63 15.42 3.33 -0.17
C TRP A 63 15.15 1.89 0.20
N GLN A 64 15.88 1.38 1.18
CA GLN A 64 15.73 0.02 1.65
C GLN A 64 15.61 -0.01 3.16
N SER A 65 14.64 -0.77 3.65
CA SER A 65 14.49 -1.07 5.07
C SER A 65 14.29 -2.56 5.26
N SER A 66 14.71 -3.05 6.42
CA SER A 66 14.45 -4.41 6.85
C SER A 66 14.13 -4.41 8.32
N ARG A 67 13.13 -5.19 8.72
CA ARG A 67 12.77 -5.37 10.12
C ARG A 67 12.26 -6.78 10.38
N ASN A 68 12.21 -7.15 11.63
CA ASN A 68 11.60 -8.40 12.06
C ASN A 68 10.10 -8.16 12.26
N SER A 69 9.27 -9.00 11.64
CA SER A 69 7.82 -9.04 11.85
C SER A 69 7.43 -10.39 12.45
N GLN A 70 6.33 -10.43 13.19
CA GLN A 70 5.73 -11.69 13.60
C GLN A 70 4.75 -12.15 12.53
N ALA A 71 4.96 -13.36 12.02
CA ALA A 71 3.99 -14.06 11.20
C ALA A 71 3.42 -15.22 12.02
N ILE A 72 2.11 -15.45 11.87
CA ILE A 72 1.49 -16.65 12.39
C ILE A 72 1.51 -17.69 11.28
N LYS A 73 2.22 -18.79 11.54
CA LYS A 73 2.16 -19.98 10.70
C LYS A 73 1.22 -20.98 11.35
N PHE A 74 0.37 -21.61 10.55
CA PHE A 74 -0.44 -22.73 11.03
C PHE A 74 0.28 -24.03 10.70
N GLY A 75 0.61 -24.79 11.76
CA GLY A 75 1.13 -26.14 11.67
C GLY A 75 0.13 -27.14 12.24
N PHE A 76 0.32 -28.42 11.93
CA PHE A 76 -0.37 -29.49 12.63
C PHE A 76 0.56 -30.04 13.73
N ASN A 77 0.02 -30.29 14.92
CA ASN A 77 0.76 -31.03 15.94
C ASN A 77 0.81 -32.54 15.61
N ASP A 78 1.51 -33.33 16.42
CA ASP A 78 1.64 -34.79 16.26
C ASP A 78 0.29 -35.54 16.32
N PHE A 79 -0.79 -34.87 16.72
CA PHE A 79 -2.15 -35.39 16.80
C PHE A 79 -3.07 -34.88 15.68
N GLY A 80 -2.54 -34.14 14.70
CA GLY A 80 -3.30 -33.61 13.56
C GLY A 80 -4.16 -32.38 13.88
N ASN A 81 -3.97 -31.73 15.03
CA ASN A 81 -4.67 -30.49 15.38
C ASN A 81 -3.93 -29.27 14.82
N LEU A 82 -4.67 -28.37 14.17
CA LEU A 82 -4.16 -27.06 13.75
C LEU A 82 -3.73 -26.24 14.98
N ARG A 83 -2.49 -25.77 14.98
CA ARG A 83 -1.97 -24.89 16.03
C ARG A 83 -1.28 -23.68 15.40
N PRO A 84 -1.59 -22.45 15.85
CA PRO A 84 -0.83 -21.29 15.45
C PRO A 84 0.54 -21.33 16.13
N GLU A 85 1.58 -21.09 15.35
CA GLU A 85 2.96 -20.92 15.79
C GLU A 85 3.42 -19.53 15.37
N SER A 86 3.92 -18.75 16.33
CA SER A 86 4.51 -17.43 16.04
C SER A 86 5.92 -17.64 15.52
N GLN A 87 6.19 -17.14 14.32
CA GLN A 87 7.51 -17.13 13.71
C GLN A 87 7.95 -15.69 13.49
N ILE A 88 9.18 -15.37 13.90
CA ILE A 88 9.81 -14.10 13.53
C ILE A 88 10.35 -14.24 12.12
N ILE A 89 9.85 -13.40 11.21
CA ILE A 89 10.30 -13.32 9.82
C ILE A 89 10.98 -11.98 9.56
N ASN A 90 12.02 -11.99 8.73
CA ASN A 90 12.64 -10.75 8.25
C ASN A 90 11.84 -10.25 7.03
N VAL A 91 11.14 -9.13 7.19
CA VAL A 91 10.44 -8.46 6.10
C VAL A 91 11.30 -7.30 5.60
N ARG A 92 11.29 -7.09 4.29
CA ARG A 92 12.06 -6.05 3.61
C ARG A 92 11.14 -5.18 2.78
N CYS A 93 11.52 -3.92 2.66
CA CYS A 93 10.95 -3.01 1.68
C CYS A 93 12.07 -2.39 0.88
N LYS A 94 11.84 -2.24 -0.42
CA LYS A 94 12.68 -1.52 -1.34
C LYS A 94 11.80 -0.58 -2.15
N VAL A 95 12.19 0.69 -2.21
CA VAL A 95 11.61 1.69 -3.11
C VAL A 95 12.72 2.17 -4.03
N GLU A 96 12.45 2.18 -5.33
CA GLU A 96 13.37 2.71 -6.33
C GLU A 96 12.72 3.81 -7.14
N LEU A 97 13.42 4.92 -7.26
CA LEU A 97 13.07 6.02 -8.17
C LEU A 97 14.11 6.09 -9.26
N ILE A 98 13.65 6.09 -10.51
CA ILE A 98 14.48 6.18 -11.71
C ILE A 98 14.25 7.56 -12.30
N THR A 99 15.33 8.31 -12.50
CA THR A 99 15.25 9.68 -13.00
C THR A 99 15.29 9.75 -14.52
N VAL A 100 14.80 10.88 -15.03
CA VAL A 100 15.11 11.32 -16.40
C VAL A 100 16.62 11.56 -16.50
N GLU A 101 17.19 11.26 -17.65
CA GLU A 101 18.61 11.45 -17.93
C GLU A 101 19.04 12.90 -17.65
N ASN A 102 20.11 13.08 -16.87
CA ASN A 102 20.65 14.38 -16.43
C ASN A 102 19.66 15.28 -15.65
N SER A 103 18.61 14.72 -15.05
CA SER A 103 17.68 15.43 -14.15
C SER A 103 17.49 14.68 -12.83
N LEU A 104 16.93 15.39 -11.83
CA LEU A 104 16.41 14.80 -10.60
C LEU A 104 14.91 14.47 -10.69
N ASP A 105 14.27 14.77 -11.83
CA ASP A 105 12.87 14.44 -12.07
C ASP A 105 12.69 12.93 -12.20
N VAL A 106 11.63 12.41 -11.58
CA VAL A 106 11.34 10.98 -11.52
C VAL A 106 10.55 10.56 -12.75
N GLU A 107 11.18 9.73 -13.59
CA GLU A 107 10.55 9.11 -14.75
C GLU A 107 9.71 7.89 -14.33
N SER A 108 10.25 7.04 -13.45
CA SER A 108 9.54 5.85 -12.99
C SER A 108 9.83 5.50 -11.54
N ARG A 109 8.89 4.76 -10.94
CA ARG A 109 8.87 4.39 -9.52
C ARG A 109 8.58 2.91 -9.44
N THR A 110 9.32 2.19 -8.63
CA THR A 110 9.02 0.79 -8.34
C THR A 110 9.18 0.54 -6.85
N TYR A 111 8.48 -0.46 -6.35
CA TYR A 111 8.68 -0.93 -4.99
C TYR A 111 8.55 -2.45 -4.93
N ASP A 112 9.20 -3.03 -3.94
CA ASP A 112 9.18 -4.45 -3.64
C ASP A 112 9.16 -4.64 -2.12
N GLY A 113 8.20 -5.43 -1.63
CA GLY A 113 8.01 -5.69 -0.21
C GLY A 113 6.56 -5.98 0.17
N SER A 114 6.37 -6.52 1.37
CA SER A 114 5.05 -6.66 1.99
C SER A 114 4.60 -5.33 2.62
N VAL A 115 3.30 -5.21 2.93
CA VAL A 115 2.76 -4.08 3.69
C VAL A 115 3.52 -3.91 5.01
N ASP A 116 3.81 -5.02 5.69
CA ASP A 116 4.62 -4.99 6.90
C ASP A 116 6.06 -4.56 6.64
N GLY A 117 6.68 -4.99 5.54
CA GLY A 117 8.02 -4.53 5.18
C GLY A 117 8.05 -3.02 4.94
N CYS A 118 7.05 -2.50 4.24
CA CYS A 118 7.01 -1.12 3.77
C CYS A 118 6.29 -0.15 4.70
N GLN A 119 5.79 -0.60 5.86
CA GLN A 119 4.94 0.22 6.74
C GLN A 119 5.53 1.59 7.07
N THR A 120 6.84 1.68 7.31
CA THR A 120 7.51 2.97 7.58
C THR A 120 7.35 3.94 6.42
N TYR A 121 7.60 3.50 5.18
CA TYR A 121 7.46 4.34 4.00
C TYR A 121 5.99 4.61 3.67
N ILE A 122 5.11 3.63 3.88
CA ILE A 122 3.65 3.81 3.75
C ILE A 122 3.18 4.95 4.65
N SER A 123 3.55 4.93 5.94
CA SER A 123 3.13 5.99 6.86
C SER A 123 3.64 7.38 6.46
N LEU A 124 4.88 7.48 5.99
CA LEU A 124 5.47 8.75 5.54
C LEU A 124 4.76 9.28 4.28
N LEU A 125 4.51 8.41 3.29
CA LEU A 125 3.84 8.79 2.05
C LEU A 125 2.36 9.12 2.26
N ASN A 126 1.64 8.34 3.06
CA ASN A 126 0.24 8.64 3.40
C ASN A 126 0.13 10.02 4.07
N ASN A 127 1.02 10.33 5.02
CA ASN A 127 1.02 11.64 5.68
C ASN A 127 1.29 12.78 4.68
N PHE A 128 2.23 12.59 3.76
CA PHE A 128 2.48 13.54 2.69
C PHE A 128 1.25 13.70 1.77
N TYR A 129 0.64 12.59 1.34
CA TYR A 129 -0.53 12.58 0.47
C TYR A 129 -1.69 13.35 1.09
N TYR A 130 -2.09 13.01 2.32
CA TYR A 130 -3.21 13.65 3.00
C TYR A 130 -2.94 15.10 3.41
N SER A 131 -1.68 15.48 3.62
CA SER A 131 -1.32 16.89 3.82
C SER A 131 -1.58 17.73 2.57
N ASN A 132 -1.48 17.13 1.38
CA ASN A 132 -1.78 17.78 0.10
C ASN A 132 -3.23 17.56 -0.36
N HIS A 133 -3.91 16.53 0.16
CA HIS A 133 -5.30 16.17 -0.14
C HIS A 133 -6.14 16.09 1.14
N PRO A 134 -6.32 17.20 1.86
CA PRO A 134 -6.95 17.21 3.19
C PRO A 134 -8.45 16.92 3.18
N ALA A 135 -9.08 16.87 2.00
CA ALA A 135 -10.47 16.45 1.82
C ALA A 135 -10.61 14.92 1.71
N GLU A 136 -9.51 14.21 1.48
CA GLU A 136 -9.48 12.76 1.33
C GLU A 136 -8.92 12.06 2.57
N ASP A 137 -8.60 12.82 3.63
CA ASP A 137 -8.02 12.27 4.86
C ASP A 137 -9.09 11.50 5.66
N PRO A 138 -9.02 10.16 5.73
CA PRO A 138 -10.01 9.35 6.45
C PRO A 138 -9.98 9.58 7.97
N ARG A 139 -8.96 10.27 8.49
CA ARG A 139 -8.88 10.63 9.92
C ARG A 139 -9.74 11.84 10.27
N LYS A 140 -10.11 12.66 9.28
CA LYS A 140 -10.88 13.88 9.51
C LYS A 140 -12.33 13.58 9.87
N ASP A 141 -12.90 12.53 9.27
CA ASP A 141 -14.28 12.12 9.53
C ASP A 141 -14.47 11.50 10.93
N LEU A 142 -13.38 11.00 11.55
CA LEU A 142 -13.41 10.59 12.97
C LEU A 142 -13.39 11.78 13.94
N ALA A 143 -12.82 12.91 13.54
CA ALA A 143 -12.70 14.10 14.38
C ALA A 143 -13.98 14.96 14.40
N THR A 144 -14.94 14.67 13.52
CA THR A 144 -16.26 15.31 13.51
C THR A 144 -17.30 14.59 14.36
N TYR A 145 -16.94 13.46 15.00
CA TYR A 145 -17.77 12.88 16.06
C TYR A 145 -17.51 13.66 17.36
N THR A 146 -18.05 14.87 17.43
CA THR A 146 -18.14 15.61 18.69
C THR A 146 -19.18 14.93 19.57
N ASP A 147 -18.94 14.89 20.89
CA ASP A 147 -19.83 14.31 21.91
C ASP A 147 -21.27 14.90 21.92
N ASP A 148 -21.56 15.88 21.06
CA ASP A 148 -22.90 16.47 20.85
C ASP A 148 -23.86 15.57 20.06
N ASP A 149 -23.38 14.51 19.39
CA ASP A 149 -24.23 13.51 18.70
C ASP A 149 -24.64 12.33 19.61
N PHE A 150 -24.28 12.37 20.91
CA PHE A 150 -24.80 11.42 21.88
C PHE A 150 -26.23 11.83 22.25
N ASP A 151 -27.21 11.29 21.52
CA ASP A 151 -28.62 11.35 21.92
C ASP A 151 -28.82 10.42 23.13
N PRO A 152 -28.98 10.96 24.36
CA PRO A 152 -29.17 10.14 25.54
C PRO A 152 -30.56 9.47 25.60
N ASP A 153 -31.46 9.79 24.65
CA ASP A 153 -32.82 9.25 24.60
C ASP A 153 -32.95 7.99 23.71
N PHE A 154 -31.83 7.38 23.29
CA PHE A 154 -31.85 6.09 22.61
C PHE A 154 -32.12 4.94 23.59
N ASP A 155 -33.39 4.78 23.95
CA ASP A 155 -33.93 3.61 24.66
C ASP A 155 -33.76 2.35 23.78
N TRP A 156 -33.22 1.29 24.39
CA TRP A 156 -32.98 -0.04 23.81
C TRP A 156 -34.25 -0.88 23.66
#